data_AF-E1ZPL4-F1
#
_entry.id   AF-E1ZPL4-F1
#
_cell.length_a   1.000
_cell.length_b   1.000
_cell.length_c   1.000
_cell.angle_alpha   90.00
_cell.angle_beta   90.00
_cell.angle_gamma   90.00
#
_symmetry.space_group_name_H-M   'P 1'
#
loop_
_entity.id
_entity.type
_entity.pdbx_description
1 polymer ?
#
loop_
_entity_poly.entity_id
_entity_poly.type
_entity_poly.pdbx_seq_one_letter_code
_entity_poly.pdbx_strand_id
1 'polypeptide(L)'
;LQVLATSFPGLDANLDAREYSFPEGELSDLFKGFHRLERLVYRDGDLGPETLAYAEGVETTLQQLQTTLNSTNPQLFTSASSLEGMLNLASEVVAKKVSSEEETSSDLSQLIFYNNWKGILSQVGP
;
A
#
# COMPACT_ATOMS: atom_id res chain seq x y z
N LEU A 1 1.42 6.72 -7.02
CA LEU A 1 2.05 7.14 -5.75
C LEU A 1 2.94 6.06 -5.15
N GLN A 2 2.65 4.75 -5.31
CA GLN A 2 3.46 3.66 -4.71
C GLN A 2 4.96 3.70 -5.07
N VAL A 3 5.34 4.31 -6.20
CA VAL A 3 6.75 4.62 -6.51
C VAL A 3 7.46 5.41 -5.40
N LEU A 4 6.73 6.22 -4.64
CA LEU A 4 7.26 7.04 -3.55
C LEU A 4 7.18 6.35 -2.17
N ALA A 5 6.68 5.10 -2.09
CA ALA A 5 6.43 4.40 -0.83
C ALA A 5 7.67 4.34 0.09
N THR A 6 8.85 4.17 -0.51
CA THR A 6 10.15 4.13 0.21
C THR A 6 10.47 5.42 0.95
N SER A 7 9.85 6.54 0.58
CA SER A 7 10.00 7.83 1.27
C SER A 7 9.23 7.90 2.59
N PHE A 8 8.31 6.96 2.86
CA PHE A 8 7.48 6.93 4.06
C PHE A 8 7.18 5.49 4.52
N PRO A 9 8.21 4.67 4.81
CA PRO A 9 8.06 3.23 5.02
C PRO A 9 7.12 2.87 6.18
N GLY A 10 7.05 3.70 7.22
CA GLY A 10 6.12 3.49 8.33
C GLY A 10 4.65 3.73 7.96
N LEU A 11 4.37 4.70 7.09
CA LEU A 11 3.02 4.94 6.59
C LEU A 11 2.62 3.88 5.57
N ASP A 12 3.56 3.48 4.71
CA ASP A 12 3.39 2.40 3.74
C ASP A 12 3.02 1.09 4.44
N ALA A 13 3.80 0.66 5.44
CA ALA A 13 3.50 -0.54 6.23
C ALA A 13 2.16 -0.46 6.97
N ASN A 14 1.74 0.73 7.41
CA ASN A 14 0.44 0.90 8.08
C ASN A 14 -0.75 0.86 7.11
N LEU A 15 -0.54 1.10 5.82
CA LEU A 15 -1.58 1.12 4.79
C LEU A 15 -1.63 -0.19 3.99
N ASP A 16 -0.48 -0.80 3.70
CA ASP A 16 -0.32 -1.76 2.59
C ASP A 16 0.44 -3.04 3.00
N ALA A 17 0.62 -3.27 4.31
CA ALA A 17 1.21 -4.53 4.78
C ALA A 17 0.24 -5.70 4.54
N ARG A 18 0.76 -6.79 3.99
CA ARG A 18 0.06 -8.08 3.91
C ARG A 18 0.22 -8.86 5.21
N GLU A 19 -0.68 -9.80 5.48
CA GLU A 19 -0.72 -10.59 6.72
C GLU A 19 0.60 -11.30 7.01
N TYR A 20 1.29 -11.84 6.01
CA TYR A 20 2.56 -12.55 6.21
C TYR A 20 3.72 -11.64 6.63
N SER A 21 3.54 -10.32 6.58
CA SER A 21 4.52 -9.35 7.09
C SER A 21 4.63 -9.43 8.62
N PHE A 22 3.68 -10.09 9.29
CA PHE A 22 3.61 -10.23 10.74
C PHE A 22 3.84 -11.69 11.16
N PRO A 23 4.61 -11.96 12.23
CA PRO A 23 4.83 -13.32 12.72
C PRO A 23 3.54 -14.05 13.12
N GLU A 24 2.57 -13.31 13.67
CA GLU A 24 1.24 -13.85 14.03
C GLU A 24 0.28 -13.89 12.83
N GLY A 25 0.75 -13.48 11.65
CA GLY A 25 -0.04 -13.41 10.43
C GLY A 25 -1.26 -12.52 10.61
N GLU A 26 -2.40 -13.09 10.20
CA GLU A 26 -3.72 -12.49 10.28
C GLU A 26 -4.24 -12.18 11.70
N LEU A 27 -3.65 -12.79 12.72
CA LEU A 27 -4.03 -12.61 14.11
C LEU A 27 -3.23 -11.50 14.80
N SER A 28 -2.29 -10.87 14.08
CA SER A 28 -1.49 -9.80 14.64
C SER A 28 -2.34 -8.55 14.85
N ASP A 29 -2.31 -7.98 16.06
CA ASP A 29 -2.94 -6.68 16.35
C ASP A 29 -2.30 -5.53 15.57
N LEU A 30 -1.10 -5.75 15.01
CA LEU A 30 -0.40 -4.83 14.14
C LEU A 30 -0.87 -4.90 12.68
N PHE A 31 -1.61 -5.96 12.30
CA PHE A 31 -2.15 -6.10 10.95
C PHE A 31 -3.39 -5.20 10.78
N LYS A 32 -3.18 -4.12 10.06
CA LYS A 32 -4.16 -3.07 9.75
C LYS A 32 -3.96 -2.63 8.29
N GLY A 33 -4.69 -1.60 7.86
CA GLY A 33 -4.55 -1.07 6.50
C GLY A 33 -5.56 -1.67 5.54
N PHE A 34 -5.31 -1.48 4.24
CA PHE A 34 -6.19 -1.91 3.16
C PHE A 34 -6.37 -3.43 3.13
N HIS A 35 -5.32 -4.23 3.30
CA HIS A 35 -5.46 -5.70 3.26
C HIS A 35 -6.21 -6.28 4.48
N ARG A 36 -6.15 -5.62 5.65
CA ARG A 36 -7.01 -5.98 6.77
C ARG A 36 -8.49 -5.73 6.43
N LEU A 37 -8.79 -4.58 5.83
CA LEU A 37 -10.15 -4.25 5.38
C LEU A 37 -10.61 -5.14 4.22
N GLU A 38 -9.74 -5.42 3.25
CA GLU A 38 -10.00 -6.31 2.12
C GLU A 38 -10.49 -7.66 2.61
N ARG A 39 -9.79 -8.24 3.56
CA ARG A 39 -10.15 -9.51 4.18
C ARG A 39 -11.48 -9.43 4.94
N LEU A 40 -11.66 -8.44 5.82
CA LEU A 40 -12.89 -8.29 6.59
C LEU A 40 -14.11 -8.16 5.65
N VAL A 41 -13.99 -7.36 4.60
CA VAL A 41 -15.08 -7.08 3.66
C VAL A 41 -15.32 -8.23 2.69
N TYR A 42 -14.29 -8.66 1.95
CA TYR A 42 -14.46 -9.60 0.84
C TYR A 42 -14.47 -11.06 1.26
N ARG A 43 -13.65 -11.43 2.26
CA ARG A 43 -13.55 -12.81 2.71
C ARG A 43 -14.53 -13.13 3.82
N ASP A 44 -14.61 -12.24 4.83
CA ASP A 44 -15.40 -12.49 6.04
C ASP A 44 -16.83 -11.93 5.93
N GLY A 45 -17.07 -10.98 5.03
CA GLY A 45 -18.36 -10.30 4.89
C GLY A 45 -18.73 -9.44 6.11
N ASP A 46 -17.74 -9.05 6.91
CA ASP A 46 -17.92 -8.18 8.08
C ASP A 46 -17.88 -6.70 7.68
N LEU A 47 -18.91 -5.99 8.12
CA LEU A 47 -19.06 -4.54 8.00
C LEU A 47 -19.41 -3.90 9.35
N GLY A 48 -19.14 -4.62 10.45
CA GLY A 48 -19.48 -4.25 11.80
C GLY A 48 -18.54 -3.19 12.40
N PRO A 49 -18.68 -2.93 13.72
CA PRO A 49 -17.92 -1.89 14.41
C PRO A 49 -16.40 -2.07 14.35
N GLU A 50 -15.90 -3.31 14.31
CA GLU A 50 -14.46 -3.58 14.17
C GLU A 50 -13.94 -3.13 12.80
N THR A 51 -14.61 -3.51 11.72
CA THR A 51 -14.28 -3.09 10.36
C THR A 51 -14.30 -1.56 10.22
N LEU A 52 -15.30 -0.90 10.83
CA LEU A 52 -15.35 0.57 10.87
C LEU A 52 -14.13 1.18 11.58
N ALA A 53 -13.71 0.64 12.72
CA ALA A 53 -12.55 1.13 13.46
C ALA A 53 -11.25 1.01 12.64
N TYR A 54 -11.07 -0.08 11.88
CA TYR A 54 -9.95 -0.20 10.95
C TYR A 54 -10.01 0.81 9.81
N ALA A 55 -11.21 1.10 9.28
CA ALA A 55 -11.39 2.10 8.22
C ALA A 55 -11.02 3.51 8.71
N GLU A 56 -11.44 3.89 9.91
CA GLU A 56 -11.05 5.16 10.55
C GLU A 56 -9.52 5.25 10.76
N GLY A 57 -8.87 4.13 11.09
CA GLY A 57 -7.42 4.02 11.18
C GLY A 57 -6.71 4.25 9.83
N VAL A 58 -7.28 3.73 8.74
CA VAL A 58 -6.80 3.99 7.38
C VAL A 58 -6.96 5.47 7.02
N GLU A 59 -8.12 6.08 7.28
CA GLU A 59 -8.32 7.51 7.04
C GLU A 59 -7.31 8.38 7.78
N THR A 60 -7.07 8.07 9.06
CA THR A 60 -6.06 8.76 9.87
C THR A 60 -4.67 8.65 9.24
N THR A 61 -4.30 7.46 8.78
CA THR A 61 -2.99 7.23 8.14
C THR A 61 -2.89 7.94 6.78
N LEU A 62 -3.98 8.01 6.01
CA LEU A 62 -4.05 8.76 4.76
C LEU A 62 -3.90 10.27 4.97
N GLN A 63 -4.47 10.83 6.05
CA GLN A 63 -4.28 12.24 6.42
C GLN A 63 -2.81 12.55 6.78
N GLN A 64 -2.15 11.62 7.48
CA GLN A 64 -0.71 11.71 7.74
C GLN A 64 0.10 11.66 6.44
N LEU A 65 -0.22 10.74 5.54
CA LEU A 65 0.41 10.65 4.23
C LEU A 65 0.23 11.94 3.42
N GLN A 66 -0.98 12.51 3.39
CA GLN A 66 -1.24 13.78 2.73
C GLN A 66 -0.38 14.91 3.31
N THR A 67 -0.21 14.95 4.63
CA THR A 67 0.67 15.92 5.29
C THR A 67 2.13 15.72 4.88
N THR A 68 2.61 14.46 4.85
CA THR A 68 3.97 14.13 4.43
C THR A 68 4.23 14.46 2.97
N LEU A 69 3.26 14.20 2.07
CA LEU A 69 3.38 14.54 0.65
C LEU A 69 3.46 16.06 0.41
N ASN A 70 2.81 16.86 1.27
CA ASN A 70 2.89 18.32 1.23
C ASN A 70 4.12 18.89 1.98
N SER A 71 4.98 18.03 2.53
CA SER A 71 6.19 18.46 3.20
C SER A 71 7.13 19.17 2.22
N THR A 72 7.75 20.26 2.68
CA THR A 72 8.81 20.95 1.93
C THR A 72 10.17 20.29 2.06
N ASN A 73 10.26 19.10 2.69
CA ASN A 73 11.52 18.38 2.86
C ASN A 73 11.99 17.79 1.51
N PRO A 74 13.03 18.36 0.88
CA PRO A 74 13.49 17.91 -0.43
C PRO A 74 14.11 16.51 -0.41
N GLN A 75 14.49 16.00 0.77
CA GLN A 75 15.10 14.67 0.91
C GLN A 75 14.08 13.54 0.70
N LEU A 76 12.78 13.83 0.81
CA LEU A 76 11.73 12.83 0.59
C LEU A 76 11.54 12.52 -0.91
N PHE A 77 11.88 13.47 -1.79
CA PHE A 77 11.56 13.39 -3.22
C PHE A 77 12.78 13.76 -4.07
N THR A 78 13.77 12.87 -4.07
CA THR A 78 14.97 13.03 -4.90
C THR A 78 14.80 12.29 -6.23
N SER A 79 15.59 12.66 -7.24
CA SER A 79 15.63 11.91 -8.50
C SER A 79 16.10 10.46 -8.29
N ALA A 80 17.05 10.26 -7.37
CA ALA A 80 17.54 8.94 -7.00
C ALA A 80 16.43 8.07 -6.39
N SER A 81 15.68 8.60 -5.41
CA SER A 81 14.58 7.86 -4.77
C SER A 81 13.42 7.59 -5.73
N SER A 82 13.12 8.52 -6.64
CA SER A 82 12.12 8.28 -7.71
C SER A 82 12.56 7.16 -8.65
N LEU A 83 13.82 7.14 -9.09
CA LEU A 83 14.36 6.08 -9.95
C LEU A 83 14.37 4.73 -9.24
N GLU A 84 14.82 4.68 -7.99
CA GLU A 84 14.79 3.48 -7.16
C GLU A 84 13.36 2.95 -7.00
N GLY A 85 12.41 3.84 -6.71
CA GLY A 85 10.99 3.50 -6.60
C GLY A 85 10.40 2.89 -7.87
N MET A 86 10.77 3.40 -9.05
CA MET A 86 10.35 2.82 -10.33
C MET A 86 10.88 1.40 -10.50
N LEU A 87 12.16 1.18 -10.21
CA LEU A 87 12.82 -0.12 -10.36
C LEU A 87 12.25 -1.15 -9.38
N ASN A 88 12.04 -0.74 -8.12
CA ASN A 88 11.45 -1.59 -7.10
C ASN A 88 10.03 -1.99 -7.49
N LEU A 89 9.17 -1.02 -7.84
CA LEU A 89 7.78 -1.31 -8.18
C LEU A 89 7.66 -2.20 -9.43
N ALA A 90 8.49 -1.96 -10.46
CA ALA A 90 8.52 -2.81 -11.65
C ALA A 90 8.94 -4.25 -11.33
N SER A 91 9.91 -4.42 -10.42
CA SER A 91 10.39 -5.74 -9.99
C SER A 91 9.38 -6.47 -9.12
N GLU A 92 8.68 -5.76 -8.23
CA GLU A 92 7.67 -6.34 -7.34
C GLU A 92 6.45 -6.88 -8.07
N VAL A 93 6.01 -6.23 -9.16
CA VAL A 93 4.89 -6.72 -9.97
C VAL A 93 5.13 -8.16 -10.44
N VAL A 94 6.34 -8.44 -10.93
CA VAL A 94 6.71 -9.77 -11.42
C VAL A 94 7.02 -10.74 -10.27
N ALA A 95 7.66 -10.26 -9.21
CA ALA A 95 8.12 -11.12 -8.12
C ALA A 95 7.01 -11.59 -7.18
N LYS A 96 5.99 -10.76 -6.97
CA LYS A 96 4.94 -11.01 -5.96
C LYS A 96 3.53 -10.87 -6.56
N LYS A 97 3.25 -9.75 -7.22
CA LYS A 97 1.85 -9.38 -7.54
C LYS A 97 1.23 -10.23 -8.65
N VAL A 98 2.03 -10.80 -9.55
CA VAL A 98 1.54 -11.66 -10.65
C VAL A 98 0.80 -12.91 -10.16
N SER A 99 1.09 -13.37 -8.94
CA SER A 99 0.40 -14.50 -8.31
C SER A 99 -0.77 -14.08 -7.42
N SER A 100 -1.29 -12.85 -7.59
CA SER A 100 -2.34 -12.25 -6.77
C SER A 100 -1.98 -12.12 -5.29
N GLU A 101 -0.69 -12.05 -4.95
CA GLU A 101 -0.24 -11.92 -3.56
C GLU A 101 -0.65 -10.59 -2.92
N GLU A 102 -0.82 -9.52 -3.71
CA GLU A 102 -1.29 -8.22 -3.17
C GLU A 102 -2.77 -8.27 -2.76
N GLU A 103 -3.64 -8.90 -3.57
CA GLU A 103 -5.10 -8.87 -3.38
C GLU A 103 -5.63 -10.29 -3.26
N THR A 104 -5.40 -10.90 -2.09
CA THR A 104 -5.66 -12.35 -1.88
C THR A 104 -7.13 -12.67 -1.69
N SER A 105 -7.98 -11.67 -1.39
CA SER A 105 -9.39 -11.85 -1.05
C SER A 105 -10.34 -11.18 -2.04
N SER A 106 -9.92 -10.08 -2.68
CA SER A 106 -10.78 -9.25 -3.52
C SER A 106 -10.73 -9.58 -5.02
N ASP A 107 -9.70 -10.30 -5.48
CA ASP A 107 -9.40 -10.56 -6.90
C ASP A 107 -9.22 -9.25 -7.73
N LEU A 108 -8.78 -8.17 -7.08
CA LEU A 108 -8.57 -6.86 -7.71
C LEU A 108 -7.16 -6.66 -8.28
N SER A 109 -6.38 -7.73 -8.48
CA SER A 109 -4.96 -7.62 -8.89
C SER A 109 -4.77 -6.86 -10.22
N GLN A 110 -5.74 -6.91 -11.13
CA GLN A 110 -5.69 -6.14 -12.39
C GLN A 110 -5.69 -4.62 -12.16
N LEU A 111 -6.42 -4.14 -11.13
CA LEU A 111 -6.41 -2.74 -10.74
C LEU A 111 -5.05 -2.32 -10.19
N ILE A 112 -4.41 -3.21 -9.42
CA ILE A 112 -3.06 -3.00 -8.88
C ILE A 112 -2.05 -2.89 -10.02
N PHE A 113 -2.03 -3.84 -10.96
CA PHE A 113 -1.12 -3.81 -12.11
C PHE A 113 -1.26 -2.51 -12.92
N TYR A 114 -2.50 -2.13 -13.22
CA TYR A 114 -2.77 -0.93 -14.01
C TYR A 114 -2.28 0.35 -13.30
N ASN A 115 -2.53 0.49 -12.00
CA ASN A 115 -2.10 1.68 -11.26
C ASN A 115 -0.60 1.69 -10.95
N ASN A 116 0.02 0.53 -10.77
CA ASN A 116 1.48 0.39 -10.67
C ASN A 116 2.14 0.87 -11.98
N TRP A 117 1.66 0.39 -13.13
CA TRP A 117 2.11 0.84 -14.45
C TRP A 117 1.99 2.35 -14.63
N LYS A 118 0.82 2.92 -14.33
CA LYS A 118 0.61 4.38 -14.39
C LYS A 118 1.57 5.15 -13.49
N GLY A 119 1.81 4.66 -12.28
CA GLY A 119 2.71 5.30 -11.33
C GLY A 119 4.16 5.31 -11.79
N ILE A 120 4.62 4.23 -12.42
CA ILE A 120 5.96 4.15 -13.02
C ILE A 120 6.06 5.13 -14.19
N LEU A 121 5.10 5.12 -15.12
CA LEU A 121 5.11 6.01 -16.28
C LEU A 121 5.08 7.49 -15.91
N SER A 122 4.38 7.86 -14.82
CA SER A 122 4.26 9.25 -14.39
C SER A 122 5.58 9.85 -13.89
N GLN A 123 6.65 9.06 -13.74
CA GLN A 123 7.97 9.59 -13.41
C GLN A 123 8.81 9.93 -14.65
N VAL A 124 8.40 9.41 -15.82
CA VAL A 124 9.13 9.57 -17.09
C VAL A 124 8.56 10.71 -17.92
N GLY A 125 7.25 10.98 -17.81
CA GLY A 125 6.57 12.09 -18.49
C GLY A 125 5.79 12.98 -17.52
N PRO A 126 5.60 14.27 -17.84
CA PRO A 126 4.75 15.20 -17.10
C PRO A 126 3.26 14.81 -17.16
#